data_AF-A0A821CVK9-F1
#
_entry.id   AF-A0A821CVK9-F1
#
_cell.length_a   1.000
_cell.length_b   1.000
_cell.length_c   1.000
_cell.angle_alpha   90.00
_cell.angle_beta   90.00
_cell.angle_gamma   90.00
#
_symmetry.space_group_name_H-M   'P 1'
#
loop_
_entity.id
_entity.type
_entity.pdbx_description
1 polymer ?
#
loop_
_entity_poly.entity_id
_entity_poly.type
_entity_poly.pdbx_seq_one_letter_code
_entity_poly.pdbx_strand_id
1 'polypeptide(L)'
;MAYRARDGTNSLARHTRSCKNESSISSSNSSNQNQVTDYFSSSKTSIIPKKIKDRVKIACVEFIALDSRPFETVSGEGFMKLAQSLFDVDKYFSPTSAVNLKDIIPSPVT
;
A
#
# COMPACT_ATOMS: atom_id res chain seq x y z
N MET A 1 -52.65 -15.45 34.43
CA MET A 1 -52.30 -15.85 33.04
C MET A 1 -51.45 -14.73 32.44
N ALA A 2 -50.18 -14.99 32.15
CA ALA A 2 -49.27 -14.02 31.55
C ALA A 2 -49.05 -14.38 30.07
N TYR A 3 -49.39 -13.48 29.15
CA TYR A 3 -49.19 -13.67 27.71
C TYR A 3 -47.71 -13.42 27.35
N ARG A 4 -47.03 -14.43 26.79
CA ARG A 4 -45.70 -14.27 26.16
C ARG A 4 -45.90 -13.74 24.74
N ALA A 5 -45.31 -12.59 24.42
CA ALA A 5 -45.21 -12.13 23.03
C ALA A 5 -44.27 -13.08 22.25
N ARG A 6 -44.79 -13.68 21.18
CA ARG A 6 -44.09 -14.68 20.36
C ARG A 6 -43.04 -14.06 19.42
N ASP A 7 -43.05 -12.73 19.28
CA ASP A 7 -42.38 -12.03 18.16
C ASP A 7 -41.37 -10.95 18.61
N GLY A 8 -40.90 -11.01 19.85
CA GLY A 8 -39.91 -10.05 20.38
C GLY A 8 -40.47 -8.64 20.59
N THR A 9 -39.57 -7.67 20.79
CA THR A 9 -39.95 -6.28 21.08
C THR A 9 -40.63 -5.62 19.87
N ASN A 10 -41.48 -4.63 20.11
CA ASN A 10 -42.17 -3.87 19.05
C ASN A 10 -41.21 -3.34 17.97
N SER A 11 -39.96 -3.06 18.33
CA SER A 11 -38.90 -2.66 17.40
C SER A 11 -38.58 -3.74 16.36
N LEU A 12 -38.51 -5.01 16.77
CA LEU A 12 -38.25 -6.14 15.88
C LEU A 12 -39.43 -6.42 14.94
N ALA A 13 -40.65 -6.37 15.47
CA ALA A 13 -41.87 -6.57 14.67
C ALA A 13 -42.07 -5.50 13.60
N ARG A 14 -41.58 -4.27 13.85
CA ARG A 14 -41.63 -3.16 12.89
C ARG A 14 -40.59 -3.33 11.78
N HIS A 15 -39.39 -3.81 12.13
CA HIS A 15 -38.33 -4.10 11.16
C HIS A 15 -38.72 -5.22 10.19
N THR A 16 -39.29 -6.33 10.68
CA THR A 16 -39.68 -7.46 9.80
C THR A 16 -40.73 -7.07 8.77
N ARG A 17 -41.62 -6.13 9.09
CA ARG A 17 -42.59 -5.55 8.15
C ARG A 17 -41.91 -4.65 7.10
N SER A 18 -40.92 -3.85 7.49
CA SER A 18 -40.16 -3.02 6.54
C SER A 18 -39.32 -3.86 5.57
N CYS A 19 -38.55 -4.84 6.07
CA CYS A 19 -37.70 -5.66 5.19
C CYS A 19 -38.49 -6.58 4.24
N LYS A 20 -39.71 -7.01 4.61
CA LYS A 20 -40.56 -7.81 3.71
C LYS A 20 -41.21 -6.98 2.60
N ASN A 21 -41.40 -5.68 2.80
CA ASN A 21 -42.02 -4.83 1.78
C ASN A 21 -41.02 -4.38 0.71
N GLU A 22 -39.71 -4.38 0.99
CA GLU A 22 -38.69 -3.97 0.01
C GLU A 22 -38.29 -5.07 -1.00
N SER A 23 -38.69 -6.33 -0.77
CA SER A 23 -38.36 -7.45 -1.67
C SER A 23 -39.35 -7.65 -2.83
N SER A 24 -40.32 -6.75 -3.02
CA SER A 24 -41.32 -6.85 -4.09
C SER A 24 -41.37 -5.66 -5.07
N ILE A 25 -40.39 -4.75 -5.00
CA ILE A 25 -40.19 -3.72 -6.04
C ILE A 25 -38.89 -4.02 -6.78
N SER A 26 -38.97 -5.00 -7.67
CA SER A 26 -38.07 -5.12 -8.80
C SER A 26 -38.41 -4.02 -9.80
N SER A 27 -37.58 -2.96 -9.88
CA SER A 27 -37.14 -2.33 -11.14
C SER A 27 -36.32 -1.06 -10.88
N SER A 28 -35.09 -1.09 -11.39
CA SER A 28 -34.26 0.06 -11.77
C SER A 28 -34.10 1.18 -10.73
N ASN A 29 -33.16 1.00 -9.81
CA ASN A 29 -32.21 2.07 -9.48
C ASN A 29 -30.93 1.40 -8.99
N SER A 30 -29.84 1.62 -9.72
CA SER A 30 -28.50 1.18 -9.35
C SER A 30 -28.08 1.87 -8.06
N SER A 31 -28.46 1.31 -6.92
CA SER A 31 -27.76 1.58 -5.69
C SER A 31 -26.34 1.08 -5.88
N ASN A 32 -25.39 2.02 -5.97
CA ASN A 32 -23.96 1.82 -5.90
C ASN A 32 -23.58 1.20 -4.54
N GLN A 33 -24.01 -0.03 -4.27
CA GLN A 33 -23.40 -0.83 -3.22
C GLN A 33 -22.05 -1.26 -3.77
N ASN A 34 -21.00 -0.59 -3.30
CA ASN A 34 -19.64 -1.02 -3.52
C ASN A 34 -19.57 -2.51 -3.17
N GLN A 35 -19.13 -3.32 -4.12
CA GLN A 35 -18.94 -4.74 -3.85
C GLN A 35 -17.83 -4.86 -2.81
N VAL A 36 -17.91 -5.85 -1.93
CA VAL A 36 -16.86 -6.11 -0.93
C VAL A 36 -15.48 -6.25 -1.61
N THR A 37 -15.46 -6.74 -2.86
CA THR A 37 -14.28 -6.83 -3.74
C THR A 37 -13.65 -5.47 -4.08
N ASP A 38 -14.40 -4.37 -4.05
CA ASP A 38 -13.87 -3.02 -4.29
C ASP A 38 -12.92 -2.59 -3.16
N TYR A 39 -13.13 -3.09 -1.94
CA TYR A 39 -12.21 -2.90 -0.81
C TYR A 39 -10.97 -3.81 -0.90
N PHE A 40 -11.05 -4.92 -1.64
CA PHE A 40 -9.93 -5.81 -1.93
C PHE A 40 -9.13 -5.38 -3.18
N SER A 41 -9.67 -4.45 -3.98
CA SER A 41 -9.02 -3.89 -5.17
C SER A 41 -7.91 -2.90 -4.86
N SER A 42 -7.52 -2.77 -3.59
CA SER A 42 -6.24 -2.17 -3.23
C SER A 42 -5.13 -3.21 -3.46
N SER A 43 -4.86 -3.50 -4.73
CA SER A 43 -3.47 -3.69 -5.14
C SER A 43 -2.78 -2.38 -4.78
N LYS A 44 -2.30 -2.29 -3.53
CA LYS A 44 -1.50 -1.21 -2.99
C LYS A 44 -0.26 -1.10 -3.88
N THR A 45 -0.36 -0.35 -4.96
CA THR A 45 0.82 0.30 -5.52
C THR A 45 1.38 1.09 -4.34
N SER A 46 2.51 0.66 -3.79
CA SER A 46 3.17 1.39 -2.70
C SER A 46 3.38 2.81 -3.22
N ILE A 47 2.58 3.76 -2.73
CA ILE A 47 2.70 5.14 -3.15
C ILE A 47 3.94 5.66 -2.43
N ILE A 48 5.11 5.43 -3.03
CA ILE A 48 6.36 6.00 -2.56
C ILE A 48 6.17 7.53 -2.57
N PRO A 49 6.34 8.22 -1.43
CA PRO A 49 6.19 9.67 -1.36
C PRO A 49 7.02 10.37 -2.43
N LYS A 50 6.42 11.35 -3.13
CA LYS A 50 7.08 12.10 -4.21
C LYS A 50 8.45 12.64 -3.80
N LYS A 51 8.56 13.16 -2.56
CA LYS A 51 9.82 13.66 -1.99
C LYS A 51 10.94 12.62 -1.97
N ILE A 52 10.61 11.35 -1.70
CA ILE A 52 11.59 10.25 -1.70
C ILE A 52 12.00 9.94 -3.13
N LYS A 53 11.03 9.86 -4.04
CA LYS A 53 11.29 9.62 -5.47
C LYS A 53 12.20 10.69 -6.08
N ASP A 54 11.97 11.96 -5.75
CA ASP A 54 12.78 13.07 -6.25
C ASP A 54 14.20 13.04 -5.67
N ARG A 55 14.36 12.70 -4.38
CA ARG A 55 15.69 12.52 -3.78
C ARG A 55 16.49 11.40 -4.43
N VAL A 56 15.87 10.24 -4.66
CA VAL A 56 16.55 9.11 -5.32
C VAL A 56 16.94 9.48 -6.75
N LYS A 57 16.09 10.19 -7.49
CA LYS A 57 16.43 10.69 -8.83
C LYS A 57 17.64 11.60 -8.83
N ILE A 58 17.68 12.57 -7.93
CA ILE A 58 18.81 13.50 -7.79
C ILE A 58 20.10 12.72 -7.50
N ALA A 59 20.06 11.80 -6.54
CA ALA A 59 21.22 10.97 -6.20
C ALA A 59 21.71 10.12 -7.39
N CYS A 60 20.81 9.55 -8.18
CA CYS A 60 21.18 8.84 -9.40
C CYS A 60 21.87 9.75 -10.43
N VAL A 61 21.37 10.98 -10.62
CA VAL A 61 21.97 11.96 -11.54
C VAL A 61 23.34 12.41 -11.03
N GLU A 62 23.48 12.66 -9.73
CA GLU A 62 24.76 13.00 -9.10
C GLU A 62 25.78 11.88 -9.25
N PHE A 63 25.40 10.63 -8.99
CA PHE A 63 26.26 9.45 -9.20
C PHE A 63 26.77 9.39 -10.65
N ILE A 64 25.87 9.54 -11.63
CA ILE A 64 26.22 9.51 -13.05
C ILE A 64 27.21 10.64 -13.39
N ALA A 65 26.95 11.85 -12.90
CA ALA A 65 27.74 13.03 -13.20
C ALA A 65 29.13 12.99 -12.54
N LEU A 66 29.20 12.61 -11.25
CA LEU A 66 30.45 12.58 -10.49
C LEU A 66 31.37 11.44 -10.94
N ASP A 67 30.80 10.28 -11.26
CA ASP A 67 31.57 9.09 -11.66
C ASP A 67 31.72 8.96 -13.18
N SER A 68 31.24 9.94 -13.95
CA SER A 68 31.27 9.95 -15.42
C SER A 68 30.70 8.67 -16.04
N ARG A 69 29.56 8.20 -15.52
CA ARG A 69 28.89 6.98 -15.99
C ARG A 69 27.84 7.32 -17.06
N PRO A 70 27.49 6.38 -17.95
CA PRO A 70 26.35 6.56 -18.85
C PRO A 70 25.01 6.46 -18.09
N PHE A 71 23.98 7.19 -18.54
CA PHE A 71 22.66 7.18 -17.90
C PHE A 71 22.00 5.80 -17.87
N GLU A 72 22.31 4.96 -18.86
CA GLU A 72 21.85 3.58 -18.95
C GLU A 72 22.30 2.74 -17.75
N THR A 73 23.38 3.14 -17.05
CA THR A 73 23.90 2.45 -15.86
C THR A 73 22.82 2.22 -14.81
N VAL A 74 21.96 3.21 -14.55
CA VAL A 74 20.91 3.09 -13.51
C VAL A 74 19.72 2.22 -13.94
N SER A 75 19.64 1.86 -15.22
CA SER A 75 18.69 0.89 -15.74
C SER A 75 19.25 -0.54 -15.78
N GLY A 76 20.55 -0.71 -15.55
CA GLY A 76 21.21 -2.00 -15.57
C GLY A 76 20.77 -2.91 -14.42
N GLU A 77 20.62 -4.20 -14.70
CA GLU A 77 20.18 -5.20 -13.72
C GLU A 77 21.09 -5.24 -12.48
N GLY A 78 22.41 -5.12 -12.68
CA GLY A 78 23.37 -5.10 -11.58
C GLY A 78 23.17 -3.91 -10.63
N PHE A 79 22.93 -2.72 -11.17
CA PHE A 79 22.62 -1.53 -10.38
C PHE A 79 21.30 -1.69 -9.63
N MET A 80 20.26 -2.20 -10.29
CA MET A 80 18.95 -2.44 -9.65
C MET A 80 19.04 -3.43 -8.49
N LYS A 81 19.81 -4.52 -8.65
CA LYS A 81 20.06 -5.50 -7.57
C LYS A 81 20.81 -4.86 -6.40
N LEU A 82 21.87 -4.10 -6.68
CA LEU A 82 22.63 -3.38 -5.65
C LEU A 82 21.74 -2.40 -4.88
N ALA A 83 20.98 -1.57 -5.58
CA ALA A 83 20.08 -0.60 -4.96
C ALA A 83 19.03 -1.29 -4.08
N GLN A 84 18.44 -2.38 -4.55
CA GLN A 84 17.49 -3.19 -3.78
C GLN A 84 18.14 -3.74 -2.50
N SER A 85 19.36 -4.30 -2.60
CA SER A 85 20.10 -4.78 -1.43
C SER A 85 20.38 -3.67 -0.41
N LEU A 86 20.74 -2.46 -0.85
CA LEU A 86 20.96 -1.31 0.04
C LEU A 86 19.67 -0.91 0.78
N PHE A 87 18.52 -0.91 0.11
CA PHE A 87 17.23 -0.67 0.76
C PHE A 87 16.82 -1.80 1.71
N ASP A 88 17.16 -3.05 1.39
CA ASP A 88 16.87 -4.18 2.28
C ASP A 88 17.75 -4.15 3.54
N VAL A 89 19.00 -3.71 3.40
CA VAL A 89 19.94 -3.52 4.51
C VAL A 89 19.43 -2.45 5.49
N ASP A 90 18.75 -1.40 5.01
CA ASP A 90 18.14 -0.36 5.86
C ASP A 90 17.15 -0.93 6.89
N LYS A 91 16.50 -2.08 6.60
CA LYS A 91 15.58 -2.75 7.54
C LYS A 91 16.27 -3.24 8.82
N TYR A 92 17.58 -3.41 8.79
CA TYR A 92 18.37 -3.93 9.91
C TYR A 92 19.01 -2.81 10.74
N PHE A 93 18.96 -1.57 10.26
CA PHE A 93 19.54 -0.43 10.96
C PHE A 93 18.48 0.35 11.73
N SER A 94 18.83 0.77 12.95
CA SER A 94 17.97 1.67 13.72
C SER A 94 18.05 3.07 13.13
N PRO A 95 16.94 3.83 13.07
CA PRO A 95 16.94 5.21 12.52
C PRO A 95 17.91 6.17 13.22
N THR A 96 18.36 5.82 14.42
CA THR A 96 19.28 6.59 15.26
C THR A 96 20.75 6.16 15.10
N SER A 97 21.02 5.05 14.41
CA SER A 97 22.37 4.56 14.18
C SER A 97 22.94 5.25 12.94
N ALA A 98 23.95 6.10 13.13
CA ALA A 98 24.71 6.65 12.02
C ALA A 98 25.52 5.52 11.36
N VAL A 99 25.05 5.03 10.22
CA VAL A 99 25.75 4.02 9.43
C VAL A 99 26.83 4.69 8.60
N ASN A 100 28.09 4.28 8.78
CA ASN A 100 29.18 4.74 7.93
C ASN A 100 29.28 3.85 6.68
N LEU A 101 29.04 4.44 5.51
CA LEU A 101 29.06 3.71 4.23
C LEU A 101 30.42 3.05 3.93
N LYS A 102 31.52 3.57 4.50
CA LYS A 102 32.86 2.98 4.33
C LYS A 102 33.01 1.61 4.98
N ASP A 103 32.17 1.30 5.98
CA ASP A 103 32.21 0.01 6.67
C ASP A 103 31.39 -1.07 5.92
N ILE A 104 30.55 -0.64 4.98
CA ILE A 104 29.65 -1.52 4.20
C ILE A 104 30.18 -1.72 2.78
N ILE A 105 30.69 -0.67 2.16
CA ILE A 105 31.16 -0.72 0.78
C ILE A 105 32.58 -1.28 0.76
N PRO A 106 32.85 -2.37 0.00
CA PRO A 106 34.17 -2.96 -0.07
C PRO A 106 35.19 -1.99 -0.67
N SER A 107 36.45 -2.13 -0.24
CA SER A 107 37.56 -1.35 -0.78
C SER A 107 37.78 -1.69 -2.27
N PRO A 108 38.18 -0.73 -3.12
CA PRO A 108 38.54 -1.02 -4.51
C PRO A 108 39.80 -1.90 -4.65
N VAL A 109 40.51 -2.16 -3.55
CA VAL A 109 41.77 -2.94 -3.52
C VAL A 109 41.56 -4.37 -3.01
N THR A 110 40.32 -4.77 -2.72
CA THR A 110 40.00 -6.13 -2.23
C THR A 110 39.94 -7.16 -3.34
#